data_AF-A0A963H342-F1
#
_entry.id   AF-A0A963H342-F1
#
_cell.length_a   1.000
_cell.length_b   1.000
_cell.length_c   1.000
_cell.angle_alpha   90.00
_cell.angle_beta   90.00
_cell.angle_gamma   90.00
#
_symmetry.space_group_name_H-M   'P 1'
#
loop_
_entity.id
_entity.type
_entity.pdbx_description
1 polymer ?
#
loop_
_entity_poly.entity_id
_entity_poly.type
_entity_poly.pdbx_seq_one_letter_code
_entity_poly.pdbx_strand_id
1 'polypeptide(L)'
;MTYTYRGGKKLELAKRPDAFVARALPEALQRAGIADDAEQVSSASSRVRARAQDVDALMARSRALGPTHHAYTLADTGEDFLITDRIFVTFREPLSAEAVGAFAGRYGLRLRERYSDRDCLFQLTEHCGMNPVKLVVELSENEPLVALAENDLNYMVTKYELVPPSDPDYARQWHLHGHFFHPEVDPRANARCEPAWRLLDSFGSPEVVVGVTDDGCKLDHPDFDSPGKFAAWGYFAGTRLVTSRDIDARPEAMYQAGANHGTSCAGVIAGEADAVLTVGAAPGCRLLPIKWESQGPSLLVNDSKMLTALNFVADKVDVLSNSWGSVPRFLFATAVINRLTQLAASGGRRGRGILLLWAA
;
A
#
# COMPACT_ATOMS: atom_id res chain seq x y z
N MET A 1 40.18 -5.69 7.85
CA MET A 1 38.81 -5.29 7.49
C MET A 1 38.32 -6.23 6.41
N THR A 2 37.06 -6.69 6.52
CA THR A 2 36.41 -7.52 5.50
C THR A 2 35.49 -6.61 4.70
N TYR A 3 35.45 -6.71 3.39
CA TYR A 3 34.56 -5.90 2.56
C TYR A 3 34.02 -6.71 1.37
N THR A 4 33.04 -6.16 0.67
CA THR A 4 32.51 -6.70 -0.58
C THR A 4 32.00 -5.60 -1.52
N TYR A 5 31.40 -5.98 -2.64
CA TYR A 5 30.79 -5.06 -3.62
C TYR A 5 29.31 -5.32 -3.81
N ARG A 6 28.52 -4.24 -3.84
CA ARG A 6 27.09 -4.26 -4.19
C ARG A 6 26.60 -2.89 -4.66
N GLY A 7 25.71 -2.86 -5.64
CA GLY A 7 25.23 -1.63 -6.29
C GLY A 7 26.37 -0.79 -6.88
N GLY A 8 27.45 -1.43 -7.32
CA GLY A 8 28.68 -0.76 -7.78
C GLY A 8 29.48 -0.06 -6.67
N LYS A 9 29.16 -0.29 -5.39
CA LYS A 9 29.83 0.34 -4.23
C LYS A 9 30.59 -0.70 -3.41
N LYS A 10 31.72 -0.27 -2.85
CA LYS A 10 32.46 -1.03 -1.83
C LYS A 10 31.76 -0.90 -0.49
N LEU A 11 31.44 -2.02 0.15
CA LEU A 11 30.76 -2.11 1.43
C LEU A 11 31.69 -2.75 2.46
N GLU A 12 31.99 -2.05 3.55
CA GLU A 12 32.75 -2.59 4.67
C GLU A 12 31.86 -3.49 5.52
N LEU A 13 32.36 -4.68 5.85
CA LEU A 13 31.66 -5.72 6.60
C LEU A 13 32.36 -6.01 7.93
N ALA A 14 31.59 -6.13 8.99
CA ALA A 14 32.03 -6.69 10.25
C ALA A 14 31.64 -8.18 10.32
N LYS A 15 32.62 -9.05 10.54
CA LYS A 15 32.38 -10.48 10.79
C LYS A 15 31.95 -10.64 12.24
N ARG A 16 30.79 -11.26 12.50
CA ARG A 16 30.37 -11.59 13.86
C ARG A 16 31.23 -12.75 14.40
N PRO A 17 31.86 -12.59 15.58
CA PRO A 17 32.71 -13.64 16.15
C PRO A 17 31.90 -14.78 16.77
N ASP A 18 30.63 -14.57 17.07
CA ASP A 18 29.74 -15.41 17.88
C ASP A 18 28.55 -15.98 17.10
N ALA A 19 28.55 -15.85 15.77
CA ALA A 19 27.46 -16.30 14.93
C ALA A 19 27.88 -16.74 13.53
N PHE A 20 27.11 -17.66 12.97
CA PHE A 20 27.20 -18.08 11.57
C PHE A 20 25.81 -18.30 10.97
N VAL A 21 25.74 -18.37 9.65
CA VAL A 21 24.50 -18.67 8.93
C VAL A 21 24.70 -19.95 8.14
N ALA A 22 23.76 -20.88 8.29
CA ALA A 22 23.71 -22.14 7.58
C ALA A 22 22.45 -22.21 6.73
N ARG A 23 22.58 -22.79 5.53
CA ARG A 23 21.44 -23.11 4.65
C ARG A 23 20.72 -24.36 5.15
N ALA A 24 20.10 -24.24 6.32
CA ALA A 24 19.27 -25.24 6.97
C ALA A 24 18.22 -24.53 7.82
N LEU A 25 17.01 -25.10 7.89
CA LEU A 25 15.96 -24.61 8.78
C LEU A 25 16.25 -25.02 10.24
N PRO A 26 15.68 -24.31 11.24
CA PRO A 26 15.97 -24.57 12.65
C PRO A 26 15.79 -26.04 13.05
N GLU A 27 14.74 -26.71 12.55
CA GLU A 27 14.44 -28.12 12.90
C GLU A 27 15.49 -29.09 12.35
N ALA A 28 16.17 -28.74 11.25
CA ALA A 28 17.25 -29.56 10.70
C ALA A 28 18.54 -29.41 11.53
N LEU A 29 18.85 -28.17 11.95
CA LEU A 29 20.00 -27.88 12.81
C LEU A 29 19.85 -28.53 14.19
N GLN A 30 18.63 -28.52 14.74
CA GLN A 30 18.31 -29.18 16.00
C GLN A 30 18.49 -30.70 15.90
N ARG A 31 17.92 -31.35 14.88
CA ARG A 31 18.08 -32.81 14.68
C ARG A 31 19.52 -33.24 14.47
N ALA A 32 20.35 -32.37 13.89
CA ALA A 32 21.79 -32.63 13.72
C ALA A 32 22.62 -32.34 14.99
N GLY A 33 21.99 -31.90 16.09
CA GLY A 33 22.67 -31.51 17.32
C GLY A 33 23.64 -30.35 17.12
N ILE A 34 23.30 -29.41 16.24
CA ILE A 34 24.11 -28.22 15.94
C ILE A 34 23.66 -27.05 16.81
N ALA A 35 22.37 -26.78 16.87
CA ALA A 35 21.78 -25.69 17.64
C ALA A 35 20.32 -25.98 17.95
N ASP A 36 19.89 -25.68 19.18
CA ASP A 36 18.50 -25.85 19.62
C ASP A 36 17.64 -24.59 19.39
N ASP A 37 18.26 -23.42 19.26
CA ASP A 37 17.63 -22.10 19.21
C ASP A 37 18.03 -21.29 17.96
N ALA A 38 18.27 -21.98 16.84
CA ALA A 38 18.63 -21.31 15.59
C ALA A 38 17.50 -20.37 15.11
N GLU A 39 17.88 -19.15 14.73
CA GLU A 39 16.97 -18.10 14.26
C GLU A 39 16.81 -18.23 12.74
N GLN A 40 15.60 -18.50 12.25
CA GLN A 40 15.35 -18.53 10.82
C GLN A 40 15.45 -17.12 10.22
N VAL A 41 16.34 -16.92 9.24
CA VAL A 41 16.63 -15.62 8.61
C VAL A 41 16.28 -15.57 7.11
N SER A 42 15.80 -16.69 6.55
CA SER A 42 15.24 -16.77 5.21
C SER A 42 14.33 -18.00 5.07
N SER A 43 13.76 -18.23 3.89
CA SER A 43 12.97 -19.44 3.61
C SER A 43 13.78 -20.75 3.65
N ALA A 44 15.11 -20.68 3.71
CA ALA A 44 15.98 -21.86 3.64
C ALA A 44 17.25 -21.75 4.51
N SER A 45 17.38 -20.74 5.36
CA SER A 45 18.61 -20.49 6.12
C SER A 45 18.31 -19.99 7.52
N SER A 46 19.19 -20.36 8.45
CA SER A 46 19.10 -19.96 9.85
C SER A 46 20.44 -19.46 10.35
N ARG A 47 20.39 -18.47 11.25
CA ARG A 47 21.50 -17.97 12.03
C ARG A 47 21.64 -18.81 13.29
N VAL A 48 22.84 -19.30 13.53
CA VAL A 48 23.23 -20.01 14.76
C VAL A 48 24.13 -19.10 15.57
N ARG A 49 23.80 -18.93 16.85
CA ARG A 49 24.66 -18.24 17.84
C ARG A 49 25.47 -19.27 18.60
N ALA A 50 26.74 -19.00 18.81
CA ALA A 50 27.66 -19.89 19.52
C ALA A 50 28.80 -19.11 20.17
N ARG A 51 29.49 -19.72 21.13
CA ARG A 51 30.72 -19.13 21.67
C ARG A 51 31.76 -19.02 20.55
N ALA A 52 32.53 -17.94 20.52
CA ALA A 52 33.46 -17.66 19.42
C ALA A 52 34.44 -18.80 19.12
N GLN A 53 34.90 -19.52 20.15
CA GLN A 53 35.77 -20.68 20.03
C GLN A 53 35.12 -21.91 19.38
N ASP A 54 33.78 -22.00 19.40
CA ASP A 54 33.01 -23.15 18.89
C ASP A 54 32.46 -22.91 17.48
N VAL A 55 32.44 -21.65 17.01
CA VAL A 55 31.84 -21.24 15.72
C VAL A 55 32.41 -22.05 14.56
N ASP A 56 33.74 -22.16 14.44
CA ASP A 56 34.37 -22.85 13.31
C ASP A 56 34.06 -24.36 13.29
N ALA A 57 34.03 -25.00 14.47
CA ALA A 57 33.69 -26.41 14.61
C ALA A 57 32.22 -26.68 14.26
N LEU A 58 31.30 -25.82 14.73
CA LEU A 58 29.87 -25.93 14.43
C LEU A 58 29.58 -25.61 12.96
N MET A 59 30.27 -24.64 12.36
CA MET A 59 30.18 -24.36 10.93
C MET A 59 30.63 -25.57 10.10
N ALA A 60 31.74 -26.21 10.47
CA ALA A 60 32.22 -27.42 9.78
C ALA A 60 31.18 -28.55 9.82
N ARG A 61 30.54 -28.78 10.97
CA ARG A 61 29.43 -29.74 11.10
C ARG A 61 28.21 -29.34 10.26
N SER A 62 27.86 -28.06 10.25
CA SER A 62 26.69 -27.53 9.53
C SER A 62 26.80 -27.66 8.01
N ARG A 63 28.02 -27.70 7.46
CA ARG A 63 28.26 -27.94 6.02
C ARG A 63 27.73 -29.29 5.54
N ALA A 64 27.55 -30.28 6.42
CA ALA A 64 26.89 -31.54 6.07
C ALA A 64 25.39 -31.38 5.76
N LEU A 65 24.74 -30.33 6.28
CA LEU A 65 23.34 -30.01 6.00
C LEU A 65 23.21 -29.08 4.79
N GLY A 66 24.13 -28.15 4.64
CA GLY A 66 24.15 -27.22 3.53
C GLY A 66 25.22 -26.13 3.66
N PRO A 67 25.38 -25.30 2.61
CA PRO A 67 26.33 -24.19 2.60
C PRO A 67 26.26 -23.36 3.87
N THR A 68 27.42 -23.12 4.47
CA THR A 68 27.55 -22.44 5.77
C THR A 68 28.70 -21.46 5.75
N HIS A 69 28.43 -20.23 6.18
CA HIS A 69 29.37 -19.12 6.20
C HIS A 69 29.24 -18.31 7.50
N HIS A 70 30.23 -17.47 7.78
CA HIS A 70 30.13 -16.55 8.91
C HIS A 70 28.97 -15.58 8.74
N ALA A 71 28.43 -15.10 9.86
CA ALA A 71 27.48 -14.01 9.86
C ALA A 71 28.24 -12.68 9.71
N TYR A 72 27.72 -11.80 8.86
CA TYR A 72 28.29 -10.48 8.62
C TYR A 72 27.25 -9.40 8.91
N THR A 73 27.71 -8.22 9.29
CA THR A 73 26.92 -6.99 9.33
C THR A 73 27.59 -5.92 8.50
N LEU A 74 26.82 -4.93 8.03
CA LEU A 74 27.38 -3.70 7.50
C LEU A 74 28.10 -2.95 8.63
N ALA A 75 29.33 -2.48 8.37
CA ALA A 75 30.18 -1.88 9.40
C ALA A 75 29.69 -0.50 9.87
N ASP A 76 28.94 0.21 9.03
CA ASP A 76 28.40 1.55 9.27
C ASP A 76 27.04 1.54 9.97
N THR A 77 26.11 0.67 9.55
CA THR A 77 24.75 0.61 10.11
C THR A 77 24.57 -0.48 11.17
N GLY A 78 25.42 -1.51 11.16
CA GLY A 78 25.25 -2.71 11.99
C GLY A 78 24.15 -3.65 11.51
N GLU A 79 23.51 -3.36 10.38
CA GLU A 79 22.46 -4.20 9.79
C GLU A 79 23.03 -5.54 9.30
N ASP A 80 22.21 -6.59 9.35
CA ASP A 80 22.64 -7.93 8.93
C ASP A 80 22.91 -7.99 7.41
N PHE A 81 24.07 -8.53 7.05
CA PHE A 81 24.48 -8.78 5.68
C PHE A 81 24.39 -10.29 5.39
N LEU A 82 23.16 -10.74 5.11
CA LEU A 82 22.80 -12.16 5.00
C LEU A 82 23.13 -12.73 3.62
N ILE A 83 24.40 -13.07 3.39
CA ILE A 83 24.83 -13.69 2.13
C ILE A 83 24.18 -15.05 1.89
N THR A 84 24.05 -15.43 0.62
CA THR A 84 23.72 -16.80 0.19
C THR A 84 24.98 -17.50 -0.35
N ASP A 85 24.82 -18.72 -0.86
CA ASP A 85 25.83 -19.46 -1.61
C ASP A 85 25.89 -19.06 -3.09
N ARG A 86 25.34 -17.91 -3.46
CA ARG A 86 25.24 -17.43 -4.84
C ARG A 86 25.79 -16.03 -5.00
N ILE A 87 26.19 -15.72 -6.22
CA ILE A 87 26.65 -14.39 -6.64
C ILE A 87 26.06 -14.04 -8.00
N PHE A 88 25.78 -12.77 -8.21
CA PHE A 88 25.52 -12.21 -9.51
C PHE A 88 26.83 -11.79 -10.15
N VAL A 89 26.97 -12.05 -11.45
CA VAL A 89 28.08 -11.60 -12.27
C VAL A 89 27.54 -11.01 -13.55
N THR A 90 27.91 -9.77 -13.81
CA THR A 90 27.70 -9.07 -15.08
C THR A 90 29.03 -9.01 -15.82
N PHE A 91 29.09 -9.62 -17.00
CA PHE A 91 30.27 -9.56 -17.86
C PHE A 91 30.38 -8.20 -18.59
N ARG A 92 31.61 -7.76 -18.91
CA ARG A 92 31.85 -6.52 -19.66
C ARG A 92 31.27 -6.58 -21.06
N GLU A 93 31.41 -7.72 -21.70
CA GLU A 93 30.89 -8.01 -23.04
C GLU A 93 30.03 -9.28 -23.01
N PRO A 94 29.08 -9.46 -23.93
CA PRO A 94 28.33 -10.71 -24.08
C PRO A 94 29.27 -11.91 -24.28
N LEU A 95 29.08 -12.96 -23.47
CA LEU A 95 29.88 -14.18 -23.57
C LEU A 95 29.10 -15.34 -24.20
N SER A 96 29.79 -16.18 -24.97
CA SER A 96 29.24 -17.45 -25.47
C SER A 96 28.98 -18.41 -24.30
N ALA A 97 28.11 -19.40 -24.50
CA ALA A 97 27.83 -20.40 -23.47
C ALA A 97 29.09 -21.19 -23.05
N GLU A 98 29.99 -21.44 -24.01
CA GLU A 98 31.28 -22.09 -23.75
C GLU A 98 32.19 -21.21 -22.88
N ALA A 99 32.30 -19.91 -23.17
CA ALA A 99 33.10 -18.98 -22.38
C ALA A 99 32.55 -18.81 -20.96
N VAL A 100 31.22 -18.76 -20.80
CA VAL A 100 30.56 -18.76 -19.48
C VAL A 100 30.85 -20.06 -18.72
N GLY A 101 30.85 -21.21 -19.41
CA GLY A 101 31.20 -22.50 -18.83
C GLY A 101 32.67 -22.56 -18.37
N ALA A 102 33.60 -22.06 -19.19
CA ALA A 102 35.02 -21.97 -18.84
C ALA A 102 35.26 -21.03 -17.65
N PHE A 103 34.56 -19.90 -17.61
CA PHE A 103 34.56 -18.99 -16.46
C PHE A 103 34.09 -19.69 -15.19
N ALA A 104 32.95 -20.39 -15.26
CA ALA A 104 32.40 -21.11 -14.12
C ALA A 104 33.36 -22.21 -13.63
N GLY A 105 33.94 -22.99 -14.55
CA GLY A 105 34.92 -24.03 -14.21
C GLY A 105 36.16 -23.49 -13.51
N ARG A 106 36.71 -22.36 -13.98
CA ARG A 106 37.90 -21.73 -13.39
C ARG A 106 37.71 -21.33 -11.93
N TYR A 107 36.51 -20.87 -11.55
CA TYR A 107 36.19 -20.44 -10.19
C TYR A 107 35.43 -21.49 -9.37
N GLY A 108 35.27 -22.72 -9.88
CA GLY A 108 34.52 -23.77 -9.19
C GLY A 108 33.05 -23.41 -8.96
N LEU A 109 32.41 -22.80 -9.95
CA LEU A 109 31.03 -22.32 -9.88
C LEU A 109 30.08 -23.19 -10.70
N ARG A 110 28.82 -23.20 -10.29
CA ARG A 110 27.72 -23.77 -11.05
C ARG A 110 26.82 -22.66 -11.55
N LEU A 111 26.65 -22.54 -12.88
CA LEU A 111 25.66 -21.64 -13.46
C LEU A 111 24.26 -22.08 -13.01
N ARG A 112 23.49 -21.15 -12.46
CA ARG A 112 22.10 -21.37 -12.05
C ARG A 112 21.13 -20.79 -13.04
N GLU A 113 21.31 -19.51 -13.34
CA GLU A 113 20.40 -18.78 -14.22
C GLU A 113 21.20 -17.82 -15.09
N ARG A 114 20.67 -17.56 -16.29
CA ARG A 114 21.15 -16.52 -17.19
C ARG A 114 19.99 -15.55 -17.43
N TYR A 115 20.14 -14.31 -16.97
CA TYR A 115 19.11 -13.29 -17.11
C TYR A 115 19.25 -12.48 -18.40
N SER A 116 20.48 -12.36 -18.90
CA SER A 116 20.78 -11.71 -20.17
C SER A 116 22.01 -12.35 -20.83
N ASP A 117 22.45 -11.82 -21.97
CA ASP A 117 23.69 -12.25 -22.60
C ASP A 117 24.95 -11.91 -21.76
N ARG A 118 24.81 -11.05 -20.74
CA ARG A 118 25.88 -10.60 -19.84
C ARG A 118 25.66 -10.94 -18.37
N ASP A 119 24.41 -11.10 -17.93
CA ASP A 119 24.05 -11.25 -16.51
C ASP A 119 23.74 -12.70 -16.14
N CYS A 120 24.51 -13.23 -15.20
CA CYS A 120 24.43 -14.61 -14.75
C CYS A 120 24.35 -14.71 -13.24
N LEU A 121 23.60 -15.69 -12.75
CA LEU A 121 23.63 -16.13 -11.35
C LEU A 121 24.46 -17.39 -11.26
N PHE A 122 25.52 -17.34 -10.47
CA PHE A 122 26.36 -18.48 -10.15
C PHE A 122 26.16 -18.91 -8.71
N GLN A 123 26.15 -20.23 -8.49
CA GLN A 123 26.25 -20.80 -7.17
C GLN A 123 27.68 -21.29 -6.95
N LEU A 124 28.23 -20.99 -5.77
CA LEU A 124 29.52 -21.50 -5.35
C LEU A 124 29.41 -22.99 -5.05
N THR A 125 30.45 -23.74 -5.38
CA THR A 125 30.60 -25.15 -4.99
C THR A 125 31.75 -25.29 -4.00
N GLU A 126 31.93 -26.49 -3.44
CA GLU A 126 33.06 -26.78 -2.55
C GLU A 126 34.42 -26.58 -3.23
N HIS A 127 34.48 -26.68 -4.56
CA HIS A 127 35.69 -26.47 -5.36
C HIS A 127 36.08 -24.99 -5.49
N CYS A 128 35.20 -24.04 -5.13
CA CYS A 128 35.50 -22.62 -5.21
C CYS A 128 36.62 -22.20 -4.24
N GLY A 129 36.72 -22.85 -3.07
CA GLY A 129 37.73 -22.55 -2.04
C GLY A 129 37.59 -21.17 -1.38
N MET A 130 36.69 -20.32 -1.86
CA MET A 130 36.38 -19.00 -1.33
C MET A 130 34.96 -18.96 -0.77
N ASN A 131 34.73 -18.06 0.19
CA ASN A 131 33.37 -17.72 0.56
C ASN A 131 32.80 -16.68 -0.43
N PRO A 132 31.46 -16.51 -0.51
CA PRO A 132 30.83 -15.59 -1.46
C PRO A 132 31.34 -14.14 -1.37
N VAL A 133 31.64 -13.65 -0.15
CA VAL A 133 32.19 -12.30 0.06
C VAL A 133 33.56 -12.15 -0.60
N LYS A 134 34.46 -13.11 -0.36
CA LYS A 134 35.81 -13.13 -0.92
C LYS A 134 35.80 -13.28 -2.44
N LEU A 135 34.92 -14.15 -2.96
CA LEU A 135 34.81 -14.34 -4.40
C LEU A 135 34.33 -13.06 -5.12
N VAL A 136 33.37 -12.34 -4.54
CA VAL A 136 32.92 -11.05 -5.10
C VAL A 136 34.07 -10.04 -5.17
N VAL A 137 34.91 -9.96 -4.14
CA VAL A 137 36.10 -9.09 -4.16
C VAL A 137 37.07 -9.53 -5.25
N GLU A 138 37.40 -10.83 -5.32
CA GLU A 138 38.30 -11.38 -6.33
C GLU A 138 37.82 -11.07 -7.76
N LEU A 139 36.53 -11.30 -8.04
CA LEU A 139 35.97 -11.04 -9.36
C LEU A 139 35.87 -9.54 -9.67
N SER A 140 35.61 -8.70 -8.68
CA SER A 140 35.47 -7.26 -8.90
C SER A 140 36.82 -6.57 -9.14
N GLU A 141 37.88 -7.06 -8.48
CA GLU A 141 39.20 -6.41 -8.49
C GLU A 141 40.16 -7.03 -9.51
N ASN A 142 40.08 -8.35 -9.73
CA ASN A 142 41.11 -9.10 -10.46
C ASN A 142 40.63 -9.77 -11.74
N GLU A 143 39.32 -9.85 -12.01
CA GLU A 143 38.81 -10.53 -13.19
C GLU A 143 38.46 -9.56 -14.35
N PRO A 144 39.22 -9.58 -15.47
CA PRO A 144 39.02 -8.63 -16.56
C PRO A 144 37.68 -8.80 -17.28
N LEU A 145 37.12 -10.01 -17.35
CA LEU A 145 35.84 -10.26 -18.01
C LEU A 145 34.64 -9.70 -17.25
N VAL A 146 34.80 -9.43 -15.95
CA VAL A 146 33.71 -9.03 -15.06
C VAL A 146 33.61 -7.51 -15.01
N ALA A 147 32.40 -7.00 -15.28
CA ALA A 147 32.05 -5.60 -15.07
C ALA A 147 31.61 -5.36 -13.62
N LEU A 148 30.77 -6.25 -13.10
CA LEU A 148 30.24 -6.22 -11.74
C LEU A 148 30.12 -7.65 -11.20
N ALA A 149 30.53 -7.85 -9.95
CA ALA A 149 30.20 -9.04 -9.17
C ALA A 149 29.54 -8.61 -7.86
N GLU A 150 28.49 -9.31 -7.45
CA GLU A 150 27.69 -8.91 -6.30
C GLU A 150 27.19 -10.14 -5.52
N ASN A 151 27.08 -10.00 -4.20
CA ASN A 151 26.46 -11.05 -3.40
C ASN A 151 24.95 -11.08 -3.64
N ASP A 152 24.42 -12.30 -3.82
CA ASP A 152 23.01 -12.56 -3.64
C ASP A 152 22.73 -12.63 -2.13
N LEU A 153 21.76 -11.83 -1.64
CA LEU A 153 21.45 -11.72 -0.21
C LEU A 153 20.01 -12.15 0.08
N ASN A 154 19.80 -12.67 1.28
CA ASN A 154 18.48 -12.73 1.90
C ASN A 154 18.14 -11.39 2.55
N TYR A 155 16.87 -11.02 2.53
CA TYR A 155 16.36 -9.83 3.21
C TYR A 155 15.23 -10.21 4.15
N MET A 156 15.29 -9.67 5.36
CA MET A 156 14.14 -9.64 6.27
C MET A 156 13.50 -8.26 6.14
N VAL A 157 12.34 -8.21 5.50
CA VAL A 157 11.57 -6.97 5.32
C VAL A 157 10.37 -6.98 6.25
N THR A 158 10.16 -5.89 6.98
CA THR A 158 8.97 -5.69 7.83
C THR A 158 7.84 -5.13 6.97
N LYS A 159 6.62 -5.62 7.15
CA LYS A 159 5.42 -5.03 6.54
C LYS A 159 5.12 -3.70 7.23
N TYR A 160 4.92 -2.63 6.47
CA TYR A 160 4.40 -1.39 7.02
C TYR A 160 2.93 -1.60 7.40
N GLU A 161 2.54 -1.16 8.59
CA GLU A 161 1.13 -1.09 8.98
C GLU A 161 0.60 0.31 8.65
N LEU A 162 -0.61 0.39 8.12
CA LEU A 162 -1.31 1.67 7.93
C LEU A 162 -1.52 2.32 9.31
N VAL A 163 -0.91 3.49 9.51
CA VAL A 163 -1.06 4.27 10.73
C VAL A 163 -2.44 4.92 10.74
N PRO A 164 -3.20 4.86 11.85
CA PRO A 164 -4.47 5.56 11.97
C PRO A 164 -4.32 7.07 11.73
N PRO A 165 -5.38 7.77 11.27
CA PRO A 165 -5.38 9.21 11.11
C PRO A 165 -4.97 9.96 12.39
N SER A 166 -4.24 11.06 12.23
CA SER A 166 -3.77 11.92 13.32
C SER A 166 -4.68 13.10 13.63
N ASP A 167 -5.82 13.19 12.96
CA ASP A 167 -6.78 14.28 13.06
C ASP A 167 -7.32 14.42 14.50
N PRO A 168 -7.38 15.64 15.07
CA PRO A 168 -7.67 15.85 16.48
C PRO A 168 -8.98 15.22 16.98
N ASP A 169 -10.00 15.15 16.13
CA ASP A 169 -11.31 14.62 16.50
C ASP A 169 -11.45 13.13 16.20
N TYR A 170 -10.53 12.53 15.45
CA TYR A 170 -10.60 11.13 14.99
C TYR A 170 -10.90 10.17 16.14
N ALA A 171 -10.16 10.27 17.24
CA ALA A 171 -10.33 9.39 18.40
C ALA A 171 -11.74 9.45 19.04
N ARG A 172 -12.53 10.50 18.77
CA ARG A 172 -13.91 10.67 19.26
C ARG A 172 -14.94 10.19 18.25
N GLN A 173 -14.55 9.86 17.02
CA GLN A 173 -15.43 9.39 15.95
C GLN A 173 -15.75 7.90 16.12
N TRP A 174 -16.50 7.58 17.18
CA TRP A 174 -16.95 6.23 17.53
C TRP A 174 -17.61 5.46 16.38
N HIS A 175 -18.21 6.16 15.42
CA HIS A 175 -18.84 5.54 14.26
C HIS A 175 -17.83 4.92 13.27
N LEU A 176 -16.55 5.31 13.33
CA LEU A 176 -15.48 4.77 12.47
C LEU A 176 -14.77 3.57 13.09
N HIS A 177 -14.65 3.55 14.43
CA HIS A 177 -13.84 2.57 15.17
C HIS A 177 -14.39 2.23 16.56
N GLY A 178 -14.00 1.08 17.11
CA GLY A 178 -14.54 0.57 18.38
C GLY A 178 -13.77 0.94 19.65
N HIS A 179 -12.72 1.77 19.58
CA HIS A 179 -11.87 2.08 20.74
C HIS A 179 -12.26 3.34 21.53
N PHE A 180 -13.29 4.07 21.10
CA PHE A 180 -13.84 5.18 21.88
C PHE A 180 -14.68 4.65 23.06
N PHE A 181 -14.28 4.99 24.28
CA PHE A 181 -14.95 4.55 25.49
C PHE A 181 -15.89 5.63 26.03
N HIS A 182 -17.20 5.41 25.97
CA HIS A 182 -18.21 6.27 26.56
C HIS A 182 -19.43 5.45 27.03
N PRO A 183 -20.07 5.76 28.18
CA PRO A 183 -21.19 4.96 28.71
C PRO A 183 -22.41 4.85 27.78
N GLU A 184 -22.60 5.83 26.90
CA GLU A 184 -23.73 5.88 25.96
C GLU A 184 -23.40 5.29 24.57
N VAL A 185 -22.17 4.80 24.35
CA VAL A 185 -21.72 4.28 23.06
C VAL A 185 -21.45 2.78 23.18
N ASP A 186 -22.17 1.98 22.39
CA ASP A 186 -21.82 0.56 22.21
C ASP A 186 -20.59 0.49 21.29
N PRO A 187 -19.44 -0.04 21.75
CA PRO A 187 -18.22 -0.11 20.94
C PRO A 187 -18.36 -1.01 19.70
N ARG A 188 -19.45 -1.76 19.57
CA ARG A 188 -19.77 -2.57 18.37
C ARG A 188 -20.54 -1.78 17.31
N ALA A 189 -21.12 -0.64 17.67
CA ALA A 189 -21.91 0.21 16.78
C ALA A 189 -21.01 1.12 15.94
N ASN A 190 -20.16 0.53 15.09
CA ASN A 190 -19.27 1.25 14.19
C ASN A 190 -19.22 0.61 12.79
N ALA A 191 -18.78 1.37 11.80
CA ALA A 191 -18.67 0.96 10.41
C ALA A 191 -17.42 0.10 10.11
N ARG A 192 -16.57 -0.15 11.12
CA ARG A 192 -15.31 -0.91 11.00
C ARG A 192 -14.37 -0.35 9.92
N CYS A 193 -14.22 0.98 9.88
CA CYS A 193 -13.39 1.67 8.90
C CYS A 193 -11.92 1.29 9.00
N GLU A 194 -11.35 1.18 10.21
CA GLU A 194 -9.94 0.79 10.38
C GLU A 194 -9.59 -0.58 9.77
N PRO A 195 -10.33 -1.68 10.05
CA PRO A 195 -10.14 -2.93 9.32
C PRO A 195 -10.26 -2.80 7.80
N ALA A 196 -11.19 -1.98 7.31
CA ALA A 196 -11.35 -1.76 5.87
C ALA A 196 -10.15 -1.02 5.26
N TRP A 197 -9.65 0.02 5.93
CA TRP A 197 -8.46 0.74 5.48
C TRP A 197 -7.21 -0.14 5.50
N ARG A 198 -7.04 -0.99 6.52
CA ARG A 198 -5.95 -1.99 6.57
C ARG A 198 -6.04 -3.01 5.45
N LEU A 199 -7.26 -3.44 5.07
CA LEU A 199 -7.46 -4.35 3.94
C LEU A 199 -7.13 -3.69 2.60
N LEU A 200 -7.46 -2.40 2.46
CA LEU A 200 -7.21 -1.61 1.25
C LEU A 200 -5.78 -1.07 1.16
N ASP A 201 -5.02 -1.11 2.25
CA ASP A 201 -3.73 -0.43 2.42
C ASP A 201 -3.80 1.07 2.02
N SER A 202 -4.96 1.69 2.26
CA SER A 202 -5.26 3.09 1.91
C SER A 202 -6.57 3.58 2.56
N PHE A 203 -6.79 4.89 2.55
CA PHE A 203 -8.02 5.54 3.04
C PHE A 203 -9.13 5.64 1.99
N GLY A 204 -9.13 4.74 0.99
CA GLY A 204 -9.99 4.82 -0.19
C GLY A 204 -9.21 5.25 -1.43
N SER A 205 -9.92 5.57 -2.52
CA SER A 205 -9.30 5.84 -3.82
C SER A 205 -9.90 7.09 -4.47
N PRO A 206 -9.07 7.99 -5.04
CA PRO A 206 -9.58 9.16 -5.77
C PRO A 206 -10.31 8.77 -7.05
N GLU A 207 -10.20 7.50 -7.47
CA GLU A 207 -10.98 6.92 -8.57
C GLU A 207 -12.40 6.49 -8.18
N VAL A 208 -12.82 6.74 -6.94
CA VAL A 208 -14.20 6.60 -6.51
C VAL A 208 -14.76 8.00 -6.25
N VAL A 209 -15.87 8.32 -6.93
CA VAL A 209 -16.58 9.60 -6.75
C VAL A 209 -17.91 9.33 -6.06
N VAL A 210 -18.09 9.95 -4.89
CA VAL A 210 -19.35 9.89 -4.13
C VAL A 210 -20.14 11.17 -4.38
N GLY A 211 -21.28 11.04 -5.04
CA GLY A 211 -22.28 12.09 -5.17
C GLY A 211 -23.05 12.30 -3.88
N VAL A 212 -23.28 13.55 -3.51
CA VAL A 212 -24.08 13.93 -2.32
C VAL A 212 -25.16 14.88 -2.78
N THR A 213 -26.44 14.51 -2.69
CA THR A 213 -27.53 15.47 -2.97
C THR A 213 -28.15 15.93 -1.66
N ASP A 214 -28.04 17.23 -1.35
CA ASP A 214 -28.41 17.75 -0.02
C ASP A 214 -28.61 19.28 -0.04
N ASP A 215 -28.61 19.96 1.11
CA ASP A 215 -28.75 21.42 1.25
C ASP A 215 -27.50 22.21 0.81
N GLY A 216 -26.44 21.51 0.40
CA GLY A 216 -25.22 22.07 -0.16
C GLY A 216 -23.96 21.44 0.39
N CYS A 217 -22.81 22.00 0.02
CA CYS A 217 -21.52 21.65 0.59
C CYS A 217 -20.63 22.90 0.58
N LYS A 218 -20.05 23.21 1.74
CA LYS A 218 -19.08 24.28 1.86
C LYS A 218 -17.76 23.88 1.18
N LEU A 219 -17.60 24.29 -0.08
CA LEU A 219 -16.47 23.89 -0.93
C LEU A 219 -15.11 24.40 -0.44
N ASP A 220 -15.09 25.45 0.36
CA ASP A 220 -13.90 26.06 0.97
C ASP A 220 -13.71 25.64 2.44
N HIS A 221 -14.33 24.54 2.86
CA HIS A 221 -14.12 24.00 4.19
C HIS A 221 -12.69 23.44 4.31
N PRO A 222 -11.97 23.69 5.43
CA PRO A 222 -10.58 23.24 5.59
C PRO A 222 -10.41 21.72 5.43
N ASP A 223 -11.38 20.94 5.89
CA ASP A 223 -11.40 19.47 5.79
C ASP A 223 -11.65 18.94 4.35
N PHE A 224 -11.68 19.81 3.34
CA PHE A 224 -11.88 19.47 1.92
C PHE A 224 -10.92 20.23 0.97
N ASP A 225 -9.79 20.72 1.46
CA ASP A 225 -8.95 21.66 0.73
C ASP A 225 -7.92 21.00 -0.22
N SER A 226 -7.81 19.66 -0.22
CA SER A 226 -6.90 18.96 -1.12
C SER A 226 -7.25 19.18 -2.60
N PRO A 227 -6.22 19.34 -3.46
CA PRO A 227 -6.43 19.45 -4.90
C PRO A 227 -7.21 18.24 -5.45
N GLY A 228 -8.36 18.51 -6.05
CA GLY A 228 -9.18 17.47 -6.66
C GLY A 228 -10.13 16.77 -5.70
N LYS A 229 -10.25 17.19 -4.43
CA LYS A 229 -11.25 16.66 -3.49
C LYS A 229 -12.65 16.62 -4.08
N PHE A 230 -13.05 17.69 -4.75
CA PHE A 230 -14.27 17.76 -5.52
C PHE A 230 -14.04 17.33 -6.98
N ALA A 231 -14.82 16.36 -7.45
CA ALA A 231 -14.84 15.93 -8.85
C ALA A 231 -15.58 16.91 -9.77
N ALA A 232 -16.68 17.45 -9.24
CA ALA A 232 -17.50 18.52 -9.80
C ALA A 232 -18.43 18.99 -8.67
N TRP A 233 -19.26 20.00 -8.94
CA TRP A 233 -20.34 20.41 -8.04
C TRP A 233 -21.46 21.07 -8.84
N GLY A 234 -22.64 21.21 -8.23
CA GLY A 234 -23.73 21.99 -8.83
C GLY A 234 -24.83 22.35 -7.84
N TYR A 235 -25.57 23.41 -8.12
CA TYR A 235 -26.69 23.86 -7.30
C TYR A 235 -27.92 24.18 -8.14
N PHE A 236 -29.11 23.95 -7.59
CA PHE A 236 -30.35 24.39 -8.21
C PHE A 236 -30.59 25.87 -7.95
N ALA A 237 -30.96 26.59 -9.01
CA ALA A 237 -31.52 27.93 -8.97
C ALA A 237 -32.85 27.91 -9.76
N GLY A 238 -33.97 27.89 -9.04
CA GLY A 238 -35.26 27.55 -9.63
C GLY A 238 -35.24 26.16 -10.27
N THR A 239 -35.56 26.06 -11.57
CA THR A 239 -35.59 24.80 -12.32
C THR A 239 -34.26 24.41 -12.95
N ARG A 240 -33.27 25.31 -12.99
CA ARG A 240 -31.96 25.06 -13.60
C ARG A 240 -30.99 24.48 -12.57
N LEU A 241 -30.27 23.43 -12.97
CA LEU A 241 -29.04 23.00 -12.30
C LEU A 241 -27.86 23.79 -12.87
N VAL A 242 -27.26 24.66 -12.06
CA VAL A 242 -26.02 25.35 -12.39
C VAL A 242 -24.86 24.47 -11.96
N THR A 243 -23.92 24.20 -12.87
CA THR A 243 -22.80 23.27 -12.61
C THR A 243 -21.47 23.99 -12.55
N SER A 244 -20.44 23.37 -11.96
CA SER A 244 -19.07 23.89 -11.90
C SER A 244 -18.41 24.18 -13.26
N ARG A 245 -19.04 23.78 -14.37
CA ARG A 245 -18.57 24.05 -15.75
C ARG A 245 -19.32 25.21 -16.41
N ASP A 246 -20.38 25.71 -15.81
CA ASP A 246 -21.14 26.82 -16.35
C ASP A 246 -20.39 28.13 -16.12
N ILE A 247 -20.45 29.05 -17.10
CA ILE A 247 -19.75 30.34 -17.01
C ILE A 247 -20.30 31.25 -15.90
N ASP A 248 -21.57 31.08 -15.56
CA ASP A 248 -22.28 31.82 -14.52
C ASP A 248 -22.27 31.12 -13.15
N ALA A 249 -21.49 30.04 -13.02
CA ALA A 249 -21.39 29.27 -11.80
C ALA A 249 -20.71 30.06 -10.67
N ARG A 250 -21.33 30.04 -9.49
CA ARG A 250 -20.83 30.70 -8.29
C ARG A 250 -20.55 29.67 -7.19
N PRO A 251 -19.28 29.36 -6.86
CA PRO A 251 -18.96 28.40 -5.81
C PRO A 251 -19.62 28.73 -4.46
N GLU A 252 -19.73 30.02 -4.12
CA GLU A 252 -20.37 30.48 -2.90
C GLU A 252 -21.86 30.14 -2.82
N ALA A 253 -22.53 29.87 -3.94
CA ALA A 253 -23.93 29.44 -3.96
C ALA A 253 -24.11 27.97 -3.55
N MET A 254 -23.02 27.18 -3.45
CA MET A 254 -23.05 25.81 -2.93
C MET A 254 -23.28 25.74 -1.42
N TYR A 255 -23.23 26.87 -0.71
CA TYR A 255 -23.44 26.93 0.73
C TYR A 255 -24.30 28.12 1.13
N GLN A 256 -25.17 27.91 2.11
CA GLN A 256 -25.92 28.97 2.76
C GLN A 256 -25.70 28.85 4.27
N ALA A 257 -25.49 29.98 4.96
CA ALA A 257 -25.35 29.98 6.41
C ALA A 257 -26.56 29.29 7.08
N GLY A 258 -26.27 28.30 7.93
CA GLY A 258 -27.29 27.47 8.60
C GLY A 258 -27.69 26.19 7.84
N ALA A 259 -27.35 26.07 6.56
CA ALA A 259 -27.52 24.86 5.74
C ALA A 259 -26.26 23.98 5.82
N ASN A 260 -26.01 23.41 7.00
CA ASN A 260 -24.79 22.66 7.30
C ASN A 260 -24.94 21.15 7.07
N HIS A 261 -26.12 20.67 6.71
CA HIS A 261 -26.44 19.24 6.72
C HIS A 261 -25.62 18.49 5.66
N GLY A 262 -25.62 18.95 4.41
CA GLY A 262 -24.88 18.35 3.33
C GLY A 262 -23.36 18.43 3.47
N THR A 263 -22.84 19.52 4.08
CA THR A 263 -21.42 19.62 4.44
C THR A 263 -21.05 18.55 5.48
N SER A 264 -21.92 18.33 6.48
CA SER A 264 -21.72 17.29 7.50
C SER A 264 -21.79 15.88 6.88
N CYS A 265 -22.75 15.63 5.98
CA CYS A 265 -22.84 14.37 5.23
C CYS A 265 -21.59 14.12 4.38
N ALA A 266 -21.08 15.14 3.70
CA ALA A 266 -19.83 15.07 2.93
C ALA A 266 -18.63 14.74 3.83
N GLY A 267 -18.57 15.32 5.04
CA GLY A 267 -17.50 15.06 6.02
C GLY A 267 -17.52 13.62 6.53
N VAL A 268 -18.70 13.07 6.86
CA VAL A 268 -18.83 11.66 7.26
C VAL A 268 -18.39 10.71 6.13
N ILE A 269 -18.63 11.08 4.87
CA ILE A 269 -18.23 10.28 3.71
C ILE A 269 -16.71 10.36 3.51
N ALA A 270 -16.18 11.57 3.37
CA ALA A 270 -14.81 11.81 2.94
C ALA A 270 -14.24 13.12 3.50
N GLY A 271 -14.42 13.43 4.79
CA GLY A 271 -13.50 14.32 5.51
C GLY A 271 -12.06 13.81 5.32
N GLU A 272 -11.11 14.73 5.20
CA GLU A 272 -9.72 14.40 4.90
C GLU A 272 -9.04 13.71 6.09
N ALA A 273 -7.89 13.09 5.80
CA ALA A 273 -7.03 12.51 6.83
C ALA A 273 -5.69 13.23 6.70
N ASP A 274 -5.64 14.45 7.24
CA ASP A 274 -4.62 15.46 6.98
C ASP A 274 -4.13 16.16 8.27
N ALA A 275 -4.51 15.61 9.42
CA ALA A 275 -4.28 16.15 10.77
C ALA A 275 -5.12 17.39 11.11
N VAL A 276 -6.25 17.59 10.43
CA VAL A 276 -7.16 18.73 10.62
C VAL A 276 -8.57 18.22 10.91
N LEU A 277 -9.18 18.73 11.99
CA LEU A 277 -10.59 18.46 12.33
C LEU A 277 -10.94 16.96 12.41
N THR A 278 -11.73 16.44 11.45
CA THR A 278 -12.43 15.16 11.47
C THR A 278 -12.06 14.30 10.26
N VAL A 279 -12.35 13.00 10.32
CA VAL A 279 -12.04 12.06 9.24
C VAL A 279 -13.31 11.44 8.66
N GLY A 280 -13.38 11.29 7.34
CA GLY A 280 -14.46 10.54 6.69
C GLY A 280 -14.28 9.02 6.76
N ALA A 281 -15.32 8.27 6.37
CA ALA A 281 -15.21 6.81 6.22
C ALA A 281 -14.30 6.40 5.04
N ALA A 282 -14.22 7.23 4.00
CA ALA A 282 -13.34 7.04 2.83
C ALA A 282 -12.64 8.36 2.43
N PRO A 283 -11.69 8.86 3.25
CA PRO A 283 -11.01 10.15 3.06
C PRO A 283 -10.38 10.33 1.68
N GLY A 284 -9.84 9.25 1.10
CA GLY A 284 -9.19 9.26 -0.21
C GLY A 284 -10.15 9.35 -1.41
N CYS A 285 -11.45 9.23 -1.20
CA CYS A 285 -12.46 9.37 -2.26
C CYS A 285 -12.73 10.84 -2.61
N ARG A 286 -13.27 11.07 -3.81
CA ARG A 286 -13.68 12.40 -4.27
C ARG A 286 -15.18 12.62 -4.06
N LEU A 287 -15.58 13.86 -3.88
CA LEU A 287 -16.96 14.27 -3.67
C LEU A 287 -17.55 14.94 -4.93
N LEU A 288 -18.85 14.76 -5.15
CA LEU A 288 -19.63 15.52 -6.13
C LEU A 288 -20.93 16.01 -5.47
N PRO A 289 -20.91 17.16 -4.79
CA PRO A 289 -22.11 17.70 -4.15
C PRO A 289 -23.08 18.33 -5.16
N ILE A 290 -24.37 18.04 -5.00
CA ILE A 290 -25.49 18.71 -5.66
C ILE A 290 -26.35 19.36 -4.59
N LYS A 291 -26.43 20.69 -4.63
CA LYS A 291 -27.25 21.46 -3.72
C LYS A 291 -28.68 21.58 -4.23
N TRP A 292 -29.63 21.15 -3.42
CA TRP A 292 -31.03 21.53 -3.55
C TRP A 292 -31.27 22.94 -2.99
N GLU A 293 -32.30 23.62 -3.50
CA GLU A 293 -32.84 24.78 -2.79
C GLU A 293 -33.46 24.29 -1.48
N SER A 294 -33.25 25.01 -0.38
CA SER A 294 -33.69 24.62 0.95
C SER A 294 -34.47 25.75 1.62
N GLN A 295 -35.42 25.38 2.48
CA GLN A 295 -36.19 26.29 3.30
C GLN A 295 -36.31 25.72 4.71
N GLY A 296 -35.60 26.33 5.67
CA GLY A 296 -35.48 25.77 7.02
C GLY A 296 -34.91 24.35 6.97
N PRO A 297 -35.53 23.36 7.63
CA PRO A 297 -35.06 21.97 7.61
C PRO A 297 -35.45 21.20 6.34
N SER A 298 -36.13 21.82 5.37
CA SER A 298 -36.71 21.15 4.21
C SER A 298 -35.92 21.41 2.93
N LEU A 299 -35.80 20.37 2.10
CA LEU A 299 -35.26 20.46 0.75
C LEU A 299 -36.41 20.58 -0.26
N LEU A 300 -36.30 21.53 -1.20
CA LEU A 300 -37.30 21.81 -2.22
C LEU A 300 -37.04 20.95 -3.47
N VAL A 301 -37.37 19.67 -3.35
CA VAL A 301 -37.17 18.64 -4.39
C VAL A 301 -38.48 18.36 -5.14
N ASN A 302 -38.39 18.13 -6.45
CA ASN A 302 -39.50 17.63 -7.28
C ASN A 302 -38.98 16.65 -8.34
N ASP A 303 -39.88 15.89 -8.98
CA ASP A 303 -39.50 14.85 -9.95
C ASP A 303 -38.66 15.37 -11.12
N SER A 304 -38.97 16.57 -11.64
CA SER A 304 -38.24 17.14 -12.78
C SER A 304 -36.80 17.53 -12.40
N LYS A 305 -36.60 18.16 -11.25
CA LYS A 305 -35.26 18.47 -10.72
C LYS A 305 -34.50 17.19 -10.40
N MET A 306 -35.20 16.18 -9.87
CA MET A 306 -34.61 14.87 -9.61
C MET A 306 -34.07 14.23 -10.89
N LEU A 307 -34.85 14.21 -11.98
CA LEU A 307 -34.38 13.75 -13.29
C LEU A 307 -33.17 14.55 -13.80
N THR A 308 -33.19 15.88 -13.65
CA THR A 308 -32.05 16.73 -14.02
C THR A 308 -30.78 16.37 -13.24
N ALA A 309 -30.89 16.19 -11.92
CA ALA A 309 -29.76 15.79 -11.07
C ALA A 309 -29.24 14.39 -11.45
N LEU A 310 -30.14 13.42 -11.62
CA LEU A 310 -29.79 12.05 -12.04
C LEU A 310 -29.09 12.02 -13.40
N ASN A 311 -29.54 12.84 -14.35
CA ASN A 311 -28.90 12.97 -15.65
C ASN A 311 -27.52 13.60 -15.56
N PHE A 312 -27.34 14.59 -14.68
CA PHE A 312 -26.04 15.20 -14.46
C PHE A 312 -25.03 14.21 -13.86
N VAL A 313 -25.43 13.38 -12.89
CA VAL A 313 -24.50 12.43 -12.23
C VAL A 313 -24.32 11.11 -12.98
N ALA A 314 -25.12 10.86 -14.01
CA ALA A 314 -25.26 9.57 -14.69
C ALA A 314 -23.94 8.91 -15.10
N ASP A 315 -22.91 9.69 -15.41
CA ASP A 315 -21.58 9.26 -15.85
C ASP A 315 -20.45 9.79 -14.94
N LYS A 316 -20.78 10.41 -13.80
CA LYS A 316 -19.82 11.16 -12.96
C LYS A 316 -19.59 10.58 -11.58
N VAL A 317 -20.52 9.79 -11.06
CA VAL A 317 -20.45 9.23 -9.70
C VAL A 317 -20.47 7.71 -9.72
N ASP A 318 -19.94 7.11 -8.67
CA ASP A 318 -19.98 5.67 -8.42
C ASP A 318 -21.02 5.32 -7.35
N VAL A 319 -21.22 6.24 -6.40
CA VAL A 319 -22.20 6.17 -5.32
C VAL A 319 -22.97 7.49 -5.30
N LEU A 320 -24.27 7.44 -5.04
CA LEU A 320 -25.10 8.63 -4.80
C LEU A 320 -25.77 8.52 -3.43
N SER A 321 -25.39 9.41 -2.51
CA SER A 321 -25.95 9.51 -1.17
C SER A 321 -27.04 10.58 -1.10
N ASN A 322 -28.18 10.22 -0.52
CA ASN A 322 -29.33 11.10 -0.31
C ASN A 322 -29.77 10.99 1.16
N SER A 323 -29.25 11.88 2.01
CA SER A 323 -29.47 11.85 3.46
C SER A 323 -30.79 12.54 3.88
N TRP A 324 -31.82 12.40 3.07
CA TRP A 324 -33.12 13.05 3.23
C TRP A 324 -34.23 12.15 2.69
N GLY A 325 -35.46 12.35 3.15
CA GLY A 325 -36.61 11.55 2.74
C GLY A 325 -37.92 12.12 3.28
N SER A 326 -39.03 11.46 2.98
CA SER A 326 -40.36 11.86 3.47
C SER A 326 -41.16 10.65 3.93
N VAL A 327 -41.55 10.62 5.20
CA VAL A 327 -42.39 9.55 5.76
C VAL A 327 -43.84 10.02 5.91
N PRO A 328 -44.85 9.13 5.80
CA PRO A 328 -44.75 7.68 5.57
C PRO A 328 -44.75 7.28 4.09
N ARG A 329 -44.95 8.23 3.16
CA ARG A 329 -44.96 7.97 1.71
C ARG A 329 -43.95 8.86 1.00
N PHE A 330 -43.01 8.22 0.33
CA PHE A 330 -42.07 8.83 -0.60
C PHE A 330 -42.13 8.03 -1.90
N LEU A 331 -42.90 8.51 -2.87
CA LEU A 331 -43.08 7.84 -4.16
C LEU A 331 -42.78 8.82 -5.28
N PHE A 332 -41.70 8.56 -6.01
CA PHE A 332 -41.36 9.33 -7.20
C PHE A 332 -42.24 8.95 -8.39
N ALA A 333 -42.34 9.85 -9.36
CA ALA A 333 -42.96 9.55 -10.66
C ALA A 333 -42.24 8.37 -11.36
N THR A 334 -42.98 7.58 -12.14
CA THR A 334 -42.44 6.39 -12.84
C THR A 334 -41.21 6.69 -13.69
N ALA A 335 -41.13 7.88 -14.29
CA ALA A 335 -39.95 8.29 -15.06
C ALA A 335 -38.68 8.38 -14.21
N VAL A 336 -38.78 8.90 -12.97
CA VAL A 336 -37.67 8.95 -12.02
C VAL A 336 -37.28 7.54 -11.59
N ILE A 337 -38.26 6.69 -11.26
CA ILE A 337 -38.03 5.28 -10.87
C ILE A 337 -37.29 4.54 -12.00
N ASN A 338 -37.75 4.66 -13.24
CA ASN A 338 -37.10 4.03 -14.40
C ASN A 338 -35.66 4.52 -14.57
N ARG A 339 -35.42 5.82 -14.35
CA ARG A 339 -34.07 6.39 -14.45
C ARG A 339 -33.15 5.90 -13.33
N LEU A 340 -33.64 5.82 -12.09
CA LEU A 340 -32.90 5.23 -10.97
C LEU A 340 -32.54 3.77 -11.24
N THR A 341 -33.50 2.96 -11.69
CA THR A 341 -33.28 1.55 -12.05
C THR A 341 -32.24 1.40 -13.17
N GLN A 342 -32.32 2.23 -14.21
CA GLN A 342 -31.32 2.23 -15.28
C GLN A 342 -29.93 2.58 -14.76
N LEU A 343 -29.81 3.65 -13.97
CA LEU A 343 -28.52 4.09 -13.44
C LEU A 343 -27.92 3.10 -12.44
N ALA A 344 -28.75 2.39 -11.67
CA ALA A 344 -28.30 1.31 -10.81
C ALA A 344 -27.71 0.13 -11.58
N ALA A 345 -28.20 -0.15 -12.80
CA ALA A 345 -27.74 -1.27 -13.62
C ALA A 345 -26.52 -0.92 -14.49
N SER A 346 -26.49 0.27 -15.09
CA SER A 346 -25.50 0.62 -16.12
C SER A 346 -25.02 2.07 -16.08
N GLY A 347 -25.38 2.82 -15.05
CA GLY A 347 -24.85 4.16 -14.83
C GLY A 347 -23.42 4.17 -14.29
N GLY A 348 -22.97 5.36 -13.94
CA GLY A 348 -21.72 5.65 -13.28
C GLY A 348 -20.54 5.74 -14.24
N ARG A 349 -19.39 6.17 -13.69
CA ARG A 349 -18.16 6.48 -14.45
C ARG A 349 -17.63 5.33 -15.30
N ARG A 350 -18.03 4.10 -14.97
CA ARG A 350 -17.56 2.85 -15.58
C ARG A 350 -18.68 2.02 -16.23
N GLY A 351 -19.91 2.55 -16.27
CA GLY A 351 -21.07 1.85 -16.82
C GLY A 351 -21.44 0.55 -16.09
N ARG A 352 -21.06 0.42 -14.81
CA ARG A 352 -21.29 -0.79 -13.99
C ARG A 352 -22.44 -0.64 -13.00
N GLY A 353 -23.15 0.48 -13.06
CA GLY A 353 -24.17 0.84 -12.08
C GLY A 353 -23.68 1.86 -11.06
N ILE A 354 -24.61 2.64 -10.54
CA ILE A 354 -24.43 3.55 -9.41
C ILE A 354 -25.06 2.92 -8.17
N LEU A 355 -24.34 2.89 -7.05
CA LEU A 355 -24.93 2.54 -5.77
C LEU A 355 -25.77 3.74 -5.27
N LEU A 356 -27.09 3.59 -5.23
CA LEU A 356 -28.02 4.64 -4.81
C LEU A 356 -28.46 4.40 -3.36
N LEU A 357 -28.19 5.36 -2.47
CA LEU A 357 -28.47 5.26 -1.03
C LEU A 357 -29.46 6.36 -0.61
N TRP A 358 -30.43 6.00 0.22
CA TRP A 358 -31.40 6.92 0.84
C TRP A 358 -31.46 6.68 2.35
N ALA A 359 -31.63 7.75 3.13
CA ALA A 359 -31.99 7.65 4.53
C ALA A 359 -33.38 7.01 4.70
N ALA A 360 -33.55 6.21 5.75
CA ALA A 360 -34.76 5.42 6.02
C ALA A 360 -35.89 6.24 6.64
#